data_AF-W4H945-F1
#
_entry.id   AF-W4H945-F1
#
_cell.length_a   1.000
_cell.length_b   1.000
_cell.length_c   1.000
_cell.angle_alpha   90.00
_cell.angle_beta   90.00
_cell.angle_gamma   90.00
#
_symmetry.space_group_name_H-M   'P 1'
#
loop_
_entity.id
_entity.type
_entity.pdbx_description
1 polymer ?
#
loop_
_entity_poly.entity_id
_entity_poly.type
_entity_poly.pdbx_seq_one_letter_code
_entity_poly.pdbx_strand_id
1 'polypeptide(L)'
;MLETQKVARREEVIRRTSIGTPKKLTPAMPGLSSQISTVKIEPILEVDNEYDIDSEDKGIERSCWQYAAEIHKYYLDIEKYRVASPTYMLDQVDVNTKMRSILVDWLVDVHYKYNLLEQTLHIAVNLIDRHLEKNLTLPRARLQLVGITALFIASKYEEIYPPEAADFVKITDNAYTLSEMFQMEDELLSSIGYRVTVPTAFQFMNRFLKASKTVNTKTHLLANYLIDRCLQEYKMLRYPPSMIAAAGVYHARMQMHVVPTWSACVEYHSTYSVAAMRLCIKDMQEMMESAAAGVAKSSKLTAVTRKFSKEKFQGVSKLPLRFPVDHE
;
A
#
# COMPACT_ATOMS: atom_id res chain seq x y z
N MET A 1 5.23 -2.83 -41.87
CA MET A 1 3.79 -2.46 -41.81
C MET A 1 3.33 -2.09 -40.40
N LEU A 2 3.62 -2.87 -39.35
CA LEU A 2 3.21 -2.55 -37.98
C LEU A 2 3.95 -1.32 -37.38
N GLU A 3 5.22 -1.13 -37.76
CA GLU A 3 6.06 -0.02 -37.31
C GLU A 3 5.65 1.31 -37.96
N THR A 4 5.27 1.24 -39.24
CA THR A 4 4.73 2.37 -40.02
C THR A 4 3.40 2.87 -39.46
N GLN A 5 2.55 1.96 -38.95
CA GLN A 5 1.29 2.32 -38.27
C GLN A 5 1.51 2.97 -36.88
N LYS A 6 2.56 2.58 -36.15
CA LYS A 6 2.91 3.20 -34.86
C LYS A 6 3.46 4.61 -35.03
N VAL A 7 4.26 4.86 -36.08
CA VAL A 7 4.77 6.20 -36.41
C VAL A 7 3.63 7.13 -36.84
N ALA A 8 2.73 6.65 -37.70
CA ALA A 8 1.56 7.43 -38.16
C ALA A 8 0.64 7.85 -36.99
N ARG A 9 0.39 6.95 -36.01
CA ARG A 9 -0.39 7.28 -34.80
C ARG A 9 0.30 8.32 -33.91
N ARG A 10 1.63 8.29 -33.83
CA ARG A 10 2.42 9.25 -33.03
C ARG A 10 2.37 10.66 -33.63
N GLU A 11 2.45 10.77 -34.95
CA GLU A 11 2.35 12.07 -35.65
C GLU A 11 0.95 12.68 -35.57
N GLU A 12 -0.10 11.85 -35.57
CA GLU A 12 -1.48 12.34 -35.47
C GLU A 12 -1.82 12.89 -34.08
N VAL A 13 -1.24 12.32 -33.01
CA VAL A 13 -1.37 12.85 -31.64
C VAL A 13 -0.67 14.22 -31.51
N ILE A 14 0.49 14.40 -32.15
CA ILE A 14 1.24 15.66 -32.16
C ILE A 14 0.46 16.76 -32.92
N ARG A 15 -0.19 16.43 -34.04
CA ARG A 15 -1.07 17.40 -34.75
C ARG A 15 -2.30 17.80 -33.94
N ARG A 16 -2.81 16.94 -33.05
CA ARG A 16 -3.95 17.25 -32.19
C ARG A 16 -3.57 18.08 -30.96
N THR A 17 -2.29 18.11 -30.58
CA THR A 17 -1.78 18.83 -29.38
C THR A 17 -1.01 20.11 -29.69
N SER A 18 -0.81 20.44 -30.97
CA SER A 18 -0.24 21.74 -31.37
C SER A 18 -1.27 22.86 -31.19
N ILE A 19 -1.16 23.55 -30.06
CA ILE A 19 -1.86 24.80 -29.75
C ILE A 19 -1.52 25.84 -30.83
N GLY A 20 -2.56 26.40 -31.44
CA GLY A 20 -2.45 27.41 -32.50
C GLY A 20 -1.67 28.66 -32.07
N THR A 21 -1.05 29.29 -33.06
CA THR A 21 -0.29 30.54 -32.94
C THR A 21 -1.07 31.66 -32.22
N PRO A 22 -0.42 32.48 -31.38
CA PRO A 22 -1.10 33.51 -30.62
C PRO A 22 -1.58 34.63 -31.55
N LYS A 23 -2.90 34.86 -31.57
CA LYS A 23 -3.50 36.05 -32.20
C LYS A 23 -3.08 37.30 -31.43
N LYS A 24 -2.56 38.30 -32.15
CA LYS A 24 -2.27 39.65 -31.64
C LYS A 24 -3.55 40.27 -31.05
N LEU A 25 -3.51 40.63 -29.77
CA LEU A 25 -4.53 41.46 -29.11
C LEU A 25 -4.14 42.94 -29.26
N THR A 26 -5.09 43.75 -29.71
CA THR A 26 -5.04 45.22 -29.78
C THR A 26 -5.14 45.86 -28.38
N PRO A 27 -4.63 47.10 -28.18
CA PRO A 27 -4.37 47.63 -26.85
C PRO A 27 -5.54 48.41 -26.23
N ALA A 28 -5.57 48.29 -24.90
CA ALA A 28 -5.99 49.24 -23.86
C ALA A 28 -7.49 49.54 -23.63
N MET A 29 -7.90 49.29 -22.38
CA MET A 29 -8.56 50.30 -21.54
C MET A 29 -7.91 50.26 -20.14
N PRO A 30 -7.62 51.41 -19.50
CA PRO A 30 -6.77 51.51 -18.33
C PRO A 30 -7.56 51.44 -17.02
N GLY A 31 -7.01 50.73 -16.02
CA GLY A 31 -7.46 50.86 -14.64
C GLY A 31 -7.58 49.54 -13.89
N LEU A 32 -6.45 49.01 -13.42
CA LEU A 32 -6.34 48.42 -12.08
C LEU A 32 -4.86 48.27 -11.72
N SER A 33 -4.35 49.30 -11.06
CA SER A 33 -2.98 49.30 -10.53
C SER A 33 -2.89 48.36 -9.34
N SER A 34 -2.10 47.29 -9.52
CA SER A 34 -1.11 46.78 -8.57
C SER A 34 -1.53 46.62 -7.09
N GLN A 35 -1.96 45.43 -6.71
CA GLN A 35 -1.55 44.80 -5.44
C GLN A 35 -1.49 43.27 -5.62
N ILE A 36 -0.48 42.78 -6.34
CA ILE A 36 -0.04 41.39 -6.14
C ILE A 36 0.82 41.45 -4.89
N SER A 37 0.22 41.10 -3.74
CA SER A 37 0.98 40.81 -2.54
C SER A 37 1.92 39.65 -2.87
N THR A 38 3.22 39.94 -2.95
CA THR A 38 4.26 38.93 -2.94
C THR A 38 4.07 38.11 -1.66
N VAL A 39 3.48 36.93 -1.78
CA VAL A 39 3.47 35.94 -0.72
C VAL A 39 4.94 35.65 -0.43
N LYS A 40 5.41 36.09 0.74
CA LYS A 40 6.71 35.66 1.25
C LYS A 40 6.62 34.14 1.41
N ILE A 41 7.29 33.42 0.53
CA ILE A 41 7.59 32.01 0.76
C ILE A 41 8.48 32.02 1.99
N GLU A 42 7.92 31.61 3.13
CA GLU A 42 8.71 31.43 4.33
C GLU A 42 9.81 30.40 4.02
N PRO A 43 11.06 30.65 4.44
CA PRO A 43 12.13 29.70 4.22
C PRO A 43 11.73 28.38 4.87
N ILE A 44 11.75 27.31 4.08
CA ILE A 44 11.68 25.94 4.56
C ILE A 44 12.73 25.85 5.66
N LEU A 45 12.28 25.59 6.90
CA LEU A 45 13.17 25.35 8.04
C LEU A 45 14.28 24.42 7.55
N GLU A 46 15.55 24.83 7.68
CA GLU A 46 16.68 23.96 7.39
C GLU A 46 16.50 22.71 8.26
N VAL A 47 16.01 21.64 7.64
CA VAL A 47 15.95 20.32 8.24
C VAL A 47 17.39 19.99 8.51
N ASP A 48 17.76 19.88 9.79
CA ASP A 48 19.09 19.47 10.20
C ASP A 48 19.52 18.28 9.33
N ASN A 49 20.74 18.32 8.79
CA ASN A 49 21.23 17.42 7.74
C ASN A 49 21.05 15.93 8.11
N GLU A 50 20.94 15.62 9.40
CA GLU A 50 20.67 14.29 9.91
C GLU A 50 19.28 13.72 9.54
N TYR A 51 18.27 14.57 9.32
CA TYR A 51 16.88 14.19 9.02
C TYR A 51 16.53 14.30 7.53
N ASP A 52 17.42 14.85 6.70
CA ASP A 52 17.24 14.89 5.25
C ASP A 52 17.55 13.51 4.64
N ILE A 53 16.49 12.73 4.41
CA ILE A 53 16.57 11.41 3.79
C ILE A 53 16.42 11.48 2.27
N ASP A 54 16.03 12.63 1.71
CA ASP A 54 15.62 12.76 0.32
C ASP A 54 16.69 13.44 -0.56
N SER A 55 17.71 14.05 0.05
CA SER A 55 18.86 14.64 -0.67
C SER A 55 19.65 13.67 -1.53
N GLU A 56 19.79 12.40 -1.13
CA GLU A 56 20.50 11.37 -1.91
C GLU A 56 19.83 11.09 -3.26
N ASP A 57 18.54 11.41 -3.39
CA ASP A 57 17.78 11.21 -4.61
C ASP A 57 17.88 12.40 -5.58
N LYS A 58 18.68 13.43 -5.24
CA LYS A 58 18.95 14.59 -6.10
C LYS A 58 19.58 14.12 -7.41
N GLY A 59 18.85 14.34 -8.52
CA GLY A 59 19.29 13.96 -9.87
C GLY A 59 18.64 12.67 -10.39
N ILE A 60 17.88 11.95 -9.56
CA ILE A 60 17.03 10.85 -10.02
C ILE A 60 15.70 11.44 -10.48
N GLU A 61 15.50 11.59 -11.80
CA GLU A 61 14.30 12.25 -12.36
C GLU A 61 12.97 11.66 -11.86
N ARG A 62 12.95 10.37 -11.52
CA ARG A 62 11.75 9.62 -11.12
C ARG A 62 11.52 9.58 -9.61
N SER A 63 12.42 10.11 -8.78
CA SER A 63 12.29 10.05 -7.31
C SER A 63 11.30 11.07 -6.77
N CYS A 64 11.02 12.14 -7.52
CA CYS A 64 10.21 13.28 -7.07
C CYS A 64 10.67 13.82 -5.71
N TRP A 65 11.98 13.79 -5.44
CA TRP A 65 12.56 14.06 -4.12
C TRP A 65 12.15 15.43 -3.55
N GLN A 66 11.93 16.44 -4.40
CA GLN A 66 11.49 17.78 -4.00
C GLN A 66 10.12 17.78 -3.31
N TYR A 67 9.25 16.83 -3.67
CA TYR A 67 7.89 16.71 -3.14
C TYR A 67 7.75 15.58 -2.12
N ALA A 68 8.80 14.81 -1.87
CA ALA A 68 8.73 13.58 -1.07
C ALA A 68 8.20 13.84 0.35
N ALA A 69 8.64 14.92 1.00
CA ALA A 69 8.15 15.33 2.32
C ALA A 69 6.67 15.74 2.31
N GLU A 70 6.22 16.49 1.29
CA GLU A 70 4.83 16.92 1.15
C GLU A 70 3.89 15.73 0.84
N ILE A 71 4.32 14.84 -0.05
CA ILE A 71 3.60 13.60 -0.38
C ILE A 71 3.43 12.74 0.87
N HIS A 72 4.49 12.57 1.66
CA HIS A 72 4.42 11.79 2.90
C HIS A 72 3.48 12.42 3.93
N LYS A 73 3.56 13.73 4.12
CA LYS A 73 2.64 14.47 4.99
C LYS A 73 1.19 14.31 4.53
N TYR A 74 0.93 14.38 3.24
CA TYR A 74 -0.38 14.13 2.67
C TYR A 74 -0.86 12.70 2.93
N TYR A 75 0.01 11.69 2.78
CA TYR A 75 -0.34 10.29 3.08
C TYR A 75 -0.72 10.08 4.56
N LEU A 76 0.03 10.67 5.49
CA LEU A 76 -0.28 10.62 6.93
C LEU A 76 -1.64 11.28 7.27
N ASP A 77 -2.06 12.29 6.51
CA ASP A 77 -3.38 12.89 6.71
C ASP A 77 -4.50 12.04 6.10
N ILE A 78 -4.28 11.51 4.90
CA ILE A 78 -5.28 10.77 4.14
C ILE A 78 -5.56 9.38 4.70
N GLU A 79 -4.59 8.73 5.34
CA GLU A 79 -4.80 7.38 5.89
C GLU A 79 -5.94 7.33 6.92
N LYS A 80 -6.26 8.46 7.56
CA LYS A 80 -7.38 8.59 8.51
C LYS A 80 -8.76 8.41 7.87
N TYR A 81 -8.88 8.65 6.57
CA TYR A 81 -10.16 8.69 5.85
C TYR A 81 -10.30 7.59 4.79
N ARG A 82 -9.22 6.84 4.53
CA ARG A 82 -9.12 5.84 3.44
C ARG A 82 -8.97 4.41 3.96
N VAL A 83 -9.45 4.16 5.16
CA VAL A 83 -9.47 2.85 5.80
C VAL A 83 -10.90 2.48 6.17
N ALA A 84 -11.19 1.18 6.19
CA ALA A 84 -12.47 0.69 6.70
C ALA A 84 -12.49 0.74 8.23
N SER A 85 -13.67 0.84 8.83
CA SER A 85 -13.84 0.73 10.27
C SER A 85 -13.27 -0.59 10.81
N PRO A 86 -12.48 -0.59 11.89
CA PRO A 86 -11.93 -1.82 12.46
C PRO A 86 -13.00 -2.76 13.02
N THR A 87 -14.25 -2.33 13.10
CA THR A 87 -15.38 -3.11 13.59
C THR A 87 -16.43 -3.40 12.52
N TYR A 88 -16.19 -3.09 11.23
CA TYR A 88 -17.20 -3.27 10.18
C TYR A 88 -17.74 -4.71 10.09
N MET A 89 -16.94 -5.70 10.48
CA MET A 89 -17.35 -7.11 10.45
C MET A 89 -18.42 -7.46 11.49
N LEU A 90 -18.65 -6.61 12.50
CA LEU A 90 -19.74 -6.80 13.46
C LEU A 90 -21.12 -6.59 12.81
N ASP A 91 -21.18 -5.75 11.77
CA ASP A 91 -22.41 -5.40 11.05
C ASP A 91 -22.68 -6.35 9.86
N GLN A 92 -21.73 -7.23 9.54
CA GLN A 92 -21.84 -8.18 8.43
C GLN A 92 -22.79 -9.33 8.75
N VAL A 93 -23.69 -9.64 7.82
CA VAL A 93 -24.74 -10.67 8.02
C VAL A 93 -24.22 -12.07 7.73
N ASP A 94 -23.49 -12.27 6.63
CA ASP A 94 -23.12 -13.61 6.13
C ASP A 94 -21.59 -13.84 6.02
N VAL A 95 -20.80 -12.76 6.06
CA VAL A 95 -19.33 -12.79 6.03
C VAL A 95 -18.78 -12.59 7.43
N ASN A 96 -17.68 -13.26 7.75
CA ASN A 96 -16.98 -13.08 9.03
C ASN A 96 -15.47 -12.90 8.85
N THR A 97 -14.79 -12.53 9.94
CA THR A 97 -13.33 -12.27 9.97
C THR A 97 -12.51 -13.44 9.43
N LYS A 98 -12.91 -14.68 9.73
CA LYS A 98 -12.22 -15.89 9.26
C LYS A 98 -12.33 -16.05 7.74
N MET A 99 -13.51 -15.81 7.17
CA MET A 99 -13.70 -15.87 5.71
C MET A 99 -12.84 -14.82 5.00
N ARG A 100 -12.79 -13.59 5.54
CA ARG A 100 -11.88 -12.54 5.05
C ARG A 100 -10.42 -12.99 5.10
N SER A 101 -9.95 -13.55 6.22
CA SER A 101 -8.57 -14.02 6.33
C SER A 101 -8.22 -15.13 5.34
N ILE A 102 -9.15 -16.07 5.08
CA ILE A 102 -8.99 -17.12 4.06
C ILE A 102 -8.90 -16.52 2.66
N LEU A 103 -9.76 -15.53 2.36
CA LEU A 103 -9.72 -14.82 1.08
C LEU A 103 -8.35 -14.13 0.88
N VAL A 104 -7.87 -13.38 1.87
CA VAL A 104 -6.59 -12.66 1.78
C VAL A 104 -5.42 -13.63 1.65
N ASP A 105 -5.41 -14.77 2.37
CA ASP A 105 -4.39 -15.82 2.21
C ASP A 105 -4.36 -16.34 0.77
N TRP A 106 -5.51 -16.67 0.20
CA TRP A 106 -5.59 -17.09 -1.21
C TRP A 106 -5.14 -15.98 -2.18
N LEU A 107 -5.52 -14.72 -1.94
CA LEU A 107 -5.08 -13.60 -2.78
C LEU A 107 -3.57 -13.39 -2.75
N VAL A 108 -2.88 -13.71 -1.65
CA VAL A 108 -1.41 -13.67 -1.60
C VAL A 108 -0.80 -14.69 -2.57
N ASP A 109 -1.40 -15.89 -2.71
CA ASP A 109 -0.94 -16.87 -3.71
C ASP A 109 -1.19 -16.40 -5.14
N VAL A 110 -2.36 -15.79 -5.40
CA VAL A 110 -2.71 -15.23 -6.72
C VAL A 110 -1.75 -14.09 -7.08
N HIS A 111 -1.56 -13.15 -6.15
CA HIS A 111 -0.62 -12.04 -6.25
C HIS A 111 0.79 -12.52 -6.61
N TYR A 112 1.27 -13.52 -5.87
CA TYR A 112 2.59 -14.09 -6.12
C TYR A 112 2.67 -14.83 -7.46
N LYS A 113 1.62 -15.56 -7.85
CA LYS A 113 1.57 -16.31 -9.12
C LYS A 113 1.64 -15.40 -10.34
N TYR A 114 0.99 -14.24 -10.29
CA TYR A 114 1.06 -13.23 -11.35
C TYR A 114 2.27 -12.28 -11.22
N ASN A 115 3.10 -12.45 -10.18
CA ASN A 115 4.27 -11.62 -9.92
C ASN A 115 3.93 -10.11 -9.92
N LEU A 116 2.81 -9.77 -9.28
CA LEU A 116 2.34 -8.38 -9.14
C LEU A 116 3.23 -7.61 -8.13
N LEU A 117 3.23 -6.29 -8.22
CA LEU A 117 3.88 -5.40 -7.26
C LEU A 117 3.27 -5.56 -5.86
N GLU A 118 4.09 -5.40 -4.82
CA GLU A 118 3.63 -5.54 -3.43
C GLU A 118 2.55 -4.50 -3.08
N GLN A 119 2.68 -3.30 -3.64
CA GLN A 119 1.69 -2.24 -3.52
C GLN A 119 0.30 -2.67 -3.99
N THR A 120 0.23 -3.45 -5.07
CA THR A 120 -1.02 -3.96 -5.65
C THR A 120 -1.81 -4.82 -4.66
N LEU A 121 -1.14 -5.67 -3.88
CA LEU A 121 -1.79 -6.49 -2.85
C LEU A 121 -2.38 -5.62 -1.73
N HIS A 122 -1.62 -4.64 -1.26
CA HIS A 122 -2.05 -3.75 -0.18
C HIS A 122 -3.26 -2.89 -0.60
N ILE A 123 -3.25 -2.37 -1.83
CA ILE A 123 -4.41 -1.68 -2.40
C ILE A 123 -5.61 -2.63 -2.47
N ALA A 124 -5.44 -3.82 -3.04
CA ALA A 124 -6.53 -4.79 -3.19
C ALA A 124 -7.21 -5.13 -1.85
N VAL A 125 -6.44 -5.37 -0.79
CA VAL A 125 -6.99 -5.65 0.54
C VAL A 125 -7.75 -4.44 1.10
N ASN A 126 -7.24 -3.22 0.93
CA ASN A 126 -7.96 -2.01 1.33
C ASN A 126 -9.29 -1.85 0.59
N LEU A 127 -9.30 -2.14 -0.72
CA LEU A 127 -10.52 -2.11 -1.53
C LEU A 127 -11.56 -3.12 -1.04
N ILE A 128 -11.14 -4.34 -0.70
CA ILE A 128 -12.02 -5.38 -0.15
C ILE A 128 -12.64 -4.89 1.15
N ASP A 129 -11.84 -4.41 2.09
CA ASP A 129 -12.32 -3.99 3.41
C ASP A 129 -13.33 -2.84 3.32
N ARG A 130 -13.04 -1.83 2.48
CA ARG A 130 -13.94 -0.68 2.28
C ARG A 130 -15.22 -1.07 1.55
N HIS A 131 -15.16 -2.01 0.61
CA HIS A 131 -16.36 -2.52 -0.04
C HIS A 131 -17.24 -3.29 0.94
N LEU A 132 -16.66 -4.20 1.74
CA LEU A 132 -17.39 -4.96 2.75
C LEU A 132 -18.01 -4.04 3.81
N GLU A 133 -17.32 -2.98 4.23
CA GLU A 133 -17.92 -2.00 5.15
C GLU A 133 -19.21 -1.36 4.60
N LYS A 134 -19.33 -1.18 3.27
CA LYS A 134 -20.53 -0.60 2.65
C LYS A 134 -21.58 -1.64 2.23
N ASN A 135 -21.17 -2.89 2.03
CA ASN A 135 -22.03 -3.97 1.55
C ASN A 135 -22.25 -5.03 2.64
N LEU A 136 -23.15 -4.74 3.57
CA LEU A 136 -23.41 -5.55 4.78
C LEU A 136 -24.10 -6.89 4.51
N THR A 137 -24.72 -7.04 3.34
CA THR A 137 -25.52 -8.20 2.95
C THR A 137 -24.86 -9.04 1.85
N LEU A 138 -23.54 -8.88 1.65
CA LEU A 138 -22.82 -9.65 0.65
C LEU A 138 -22.90 -11.16 0.98
N PRO A 139 -23.41 -12.00 0.06
CA PRO A 139 -23.41 -13.45 0.27
C PRO A 139 -21.98 -13.99 0.29
N ARG A 140 -21.68 -14.90 1.24
CA ARG A 140 -20.35 -15.52 1.35
C ARG A 140 -19.85 -16.17 0.06
N ALA A 141 -20.77 -16.65 -0.79
CA ALA A 141 -20.46 -17.26 -2.09
C ALA A 141 -19.90 -16.24 -3.12
N ARG A 142 -20.16 -14.94 -2.94
CA ARG A 142 -19.61 -13.86 -3.78
C ARG A 142 -18.33 -13.26 -3.20
N LEU A 143 -17.87 -13.70 -2.03
CA LEU A 143 -16.69 -13.11 -1.37
C LEU A 143 -15.41 -13.30 -2.20
N GLN A 144 -15.23 -14.45 -2.85
CA GLN A 144 -14.08 -14.67 -3.74
C GLN A 144 -14.15 -13.76 -4.98
N LEU A 145 -15.35 -13.54 -5.54
CA LEU A 145 -15.57 -12.60 -6.64
C LEU A 145 -15.16 -11.16 -6.25
N VAL A 146 -15.52 -10.70 -5.04
CA VAL A 146 -15.06 -9.40 -4.51
C VAL A 146 -13.53 -9.36 -4.47
N GLY A 147 -12.90 -10.38 -3.89
CA GLY A 147 -11.45 -10.39 -3.72
C GLY A 147 -10.68 -10.38 -5.04
N ILE A 148 -11.08 -11.22 -6.00
CA ILE A 148 -10.39 -11.29 -7.28
C ILE A 148 -10.61 -10.02 -8.12
N THR A 149 -11.80 -9.42 -8.02
CA THR A 149 -12.12 -8.16 -8.70
C THR A 149 -11.37 -6.98 -8.08
N ALA A 150 -11.22 -6.94 -6.74
CA ALA A 150 -10.40 -5.95 -6.07
C ALA A 150 -8.92 -6.02 -6.50
N LEU A 151 -8.39 -7.24 -6.63
CA LEU A 151 -7.03 -7.44 -7.13
C LEU A 151 -6.88 -7.03 -8.60
N PHE A 152 -7.89 -7.28 -9.43
CA PHE A 152 -7.93 -6.79 -10.82
C PHE A 152 -7.93 -5.26 -10.90
N ILE A 153 -8.78 -4.58 -10.11
CA ILE A 153 -8.82 -3.10 -10.04
C ILE A 153 -7.46 -2.56 -9.59
N ALA A 154 -6.89 -3.12 -8.52
CA ALA A 154 -5.59 -2.71 -8.02
C ALA A 154 -4.50 -2.92 -9.08
N SER A 155 -4.55 -4.05 -9.81
CA SER A 155 -3.59 -4.35 -10.88
C SER A 155 -3.67 -3.33 -12.00
N LYS A 156 -4.88 -2.96 -12.45
CA LYS A 156 -5.07 -1.91 -13.46
C LYS A 156 -4.52 -0.54 -13.02
N TYR A 157 -4.51 -0.29 -11.70
CA TYR A 157 -4.07 0.98 -11.15
C TYR A 157 -2.55 1.06 -10.99
N GLU A 158 -1.92 -0.03 -10.55
CA GLU A 158 -0.52 -0.03 -10.10
C GLU A 158 0.45 -0.69 -11.08
N GLU A 159 -0.01 -1.68 -11.86
CA GLU A 159 0.87 -2.43 -12.77
C GLU A 159 1.06 -1.69 -14.10
N ILE A 160 2.29 -1.75 -14.64
CA ILE A 160 2.57 -1.28 -16.00
C ILE A 160 1.83 -2.15 -17.03
N TYR A 161 1.77 -3.46 -16.77
CA TYR A 161 1.13 -4.45 -17.61
C TYR A 161 0.25 -5.37 -16.76
N PRO A 162 -0.97 -4.95 -16.40
CA PRO A 162 -1.87 -5.78 -15.60
C PRO A 162 -2.29 -7.05 -16.37
N PRO A 163 -2.55 -8.18 -15.68
CA PRO A 163 -3.15 -9.37 -16.30
C PRO A 163 -4.52 -9.06 -16.89
N GLU A 164 -4.94 -9.84 -17.89
CA GLU A 164 -6.25 -9.66 -18.51
C GLU A 164 -7.38 -10.15 -17.60
N ALA A 165 -8.58 -9.58 -17.73
CA ALA A 165 -9.74 -10.01 -16.92
C ALA A 165 -10.03 -11.52 -17.06
N ALA A 166 -9.76 -12.10 -18.24
CA ALA A 166 -9.91 -13.53 -18.47
C ALA A 166 -8.96 -14.38 -17.61
N ASP A 167 -7.76 -13.88 -17.30
CA ASP A 167 -6.81 -14.58 -16.43
C ASP A 167 -7.35 -14.65 -14.99
N PHE A 168 -7.92 -13.54 -14.51
CA PHE A 168 -8.54 -13.46 -13.19
C PHE A 168 -9.76 -14.37 -13.05
N VAL A 169 -10.59 -14.50 -14.09
CA VAL A 169 -11.67 -15.50 -14.13
C VAL A 169 -11.09 -16.91 -14.09
N LYS A 170 -10.09 -17.19 -14.93
CA LYS A 170 -9.47 -18.52 -15.04
C LYS A 170 -8.85 -19.00 -13.74
N ILE A 171 -8.23 -18.12 -12.94
CA ILE A 171 -7.62 -18.52 -11.66
C ILE A 171 -8.64 -18.84 -10.56
N THR A 172 -9.90 -18.41 -10.73
CA THR A 172 -11.02 -18.87 -9.90
C THR A 172 -11.59 -20.22 -10.34
N ASP A 173 -10.87 -20.95 -11.19
CA ASP A 173 -11.34 -22.18 -11.84
C ASP A 173 -12.65 -21.98 -12.63
N ASN A 174 -12.80 -20.79 -13.21
CA ASN A 174 -14.01 -20.36 -13.91
C ASN A 174 -15.29 -20.44 -13.06
N ALA A 175 -15.17 -20.27 -11.74
CA ALA A 175 -16.33 -20.18 -10.84
C ALA A 175 -17.24 -18.98 -11.16
N TYR A 176 -16.71 -17.98 -11.88
CA TYR A 176 -17.41 -16.77 -12.29
C TYR A 176 -17.18 -16.48 -13.76
N THR A 177 -18.09 -15.73 -14.38
CA THR A 177 -17.98 -15.23 -15.74
C THR A 177 -17.34 -13.84 -15.80
N LEU A 178 -16.86 -13.43 -16.98
CA LEU A 178 -16.38 -12.05 -17.20
C LEU A 178 -17.46 -11.00 -16.91
N SER A 179 -18.72 -11.30 -17.24
CA SER A 179 -19.84 -10.39 -16.98
C SER A 179 -20.04 -10.16 -15.49
N GLU A 180 -19.98 -11.22 -14.68
CA GLU A 180 -20.11 -11.12 -13.22
C GLU A 180 -18.93 -10.35 -12.61
N MET A 181 -17.72 -10.55 -13.15
CA MET A 181 -16.53 -9.81 -12.70
C MET A 181 -16.64 -8.32 -13.02
N PHE A 182 -17.07 -7.95 -14.23
CA PHE A 182 -17.25 -6.54 -14.59
C PHE A 182 -18.40 -5.87 -13.83
N GLN A 183 -19.48 -6.61 -13.55
CA GLN A 183 -20.54 -6.10 -12.69
C GLN A 183 -20.03 -5.87 -11.25
N MET A 184 -19.26 -6.81 -10.70
CA MET A 184 -18.63 -6.62 -9.39
C MET A 184 -17.65 -5.45 -9.39
N GLU A 185 -16.94 -5.21 -10.49
CA GLU A 185 -16.02 -4.07 -10.62
C GLU A 185 -16.76 -2.74 -10.49
N ASP A 186 -17.90 -2.61 -11.17
CA ASP A 186 -18.75 -1.42 -11.09
C ASP A 186 -19.34 -1.23 -9.67
N GLU A 187 -19.87 -2.30 -9.08
CA GLU A 187 -20.39 -2.31 -7.70
C GLU A 187 -19.31 -1.88 -6.69
N LEU A 188 -18.10 -2.43 -6.82
CA LEU A 188 -16.97 -2.17 -5.93
C LEU A 188 -16.51 -0.72 -6.07
N LEU A 189 -16.22 -0.25 -7.29
CA LEU A 189 -15.77 1.12 -7.54
C LEU A 189 -16.80 2.16 -7.08
N SER A 190 -18.08 1.90 -7.34
CA SER A 190 -19.18 2.76 -6.90
C SER A 190 -19.25 2.86 -5.38
N SER A 191 -19.13 1.73 -4.67
CA SER A 191 -19.20 1.70 -3.19
C SER A 191 -18.10 2.51 -2.50
N ILE A 192 -16.93 2.64 -3.14
CA ILE A 192 -15.78 3.37 -2.61
C ILE A 192 -15.66 4.80 -3.18
N GLY A 193 -16.61 5.23 -4.01
CA GLY A 193 -16.61 6.52 -4.69
C GLY A 193 -15.44 6.70 -5.65
N TYR A 194 -15.01 5.63 -6.32
CA TYR A 194 -13.86 5.58 -7.26
C TYR A 194 -12.51 5.99 -6.64
N ARG A 195 -12.39 6.00 -5.30
CA ARG A 195 -11.16 6.39 -4.61
C ARG A 195 -10.25 5.18 -4.40
N VAL A 196 -9.52 4.79 -5.45
CA VAL A 196 -8.61 3.64 -5.47
C VAL A 196 -7.24 3.96 -4.85
N THR A 197 -6.74 5.19 -5.03
CA THR A 197 -5.47 5.63 -4.43
C THR A 197 -5.58 5.75 -2.92
N VAL A 198 -4.84 4.91 -2.20
CA VAL A 198 -4.80 4.90 -0.74
C VAL A 198 -3.36 4.77 -0.26
N PRO A 199 -2.98 5.43 0.85
CA PRO A 199 -1.73 5.16 1.54
C PRO A 199 -1.73 3.72 2.06
N THR A 200 -0.64 2.98 1.82
CA THR A 200 -0.48 1.59 2.26
C THR A 200 0.67 1.45 3.26
N ALA A 201 0.64 0.36 4.03
CA ALA A 201 1.75 0.02 4.92
C ALA A 201 3.04 -0.21 4.12
N PHE A 202 2.95 -0.76 2.91
CA PHE A 202 4.11 -0.95 2.03
C PHE A 202 4.79 0.38 1.65
N GLN A 203 4.02 1.41 1.29
CA GLN A 203 4.57 2.74 0.96
C GLN A 203 5.26 3.38 2.17
N PHE A 204 4.60 3.38 3.33
CA PHE A 204 5.17 3.92 4.55
C PHE A 204 6.43 3.15 4.98
N MET A 205 6.40 1.82 4.88
CA MET A 205 7.54 0.96 5.22
C MET A 205 8.77 1.33 4.40
N ASN A 206 8.63 1.53 3.08
CA ASN A 206 9.76 1.93 2.23
C ASN A 206 10.38 3.26 2.68
N ARG A 207 9.56 4.25 3.03
CA ARG A 207 10.05 5.53 3.53
C ARG A 207 10.73 5.41 4.89
N PHE A 208 10.20 4.59 5.80
CA PHE A 208 10.81 4.37 7.11
C PHE A 208 12.09 3.56 7.03
N LEU A 209 12.19 2.59 6.13
CA LEU A 209 13.43 1.86 5.87
C LEU A 209 14.52 2.78 5.33
N LYS A 210 14.15 3.70 4.41
CA LYS A 210 15.03 4.77 3.94
C LYS A 210 15.50 5.68 5.08
N ALA A 211 14.57 6.19 5.90
CA ALA A 211 14.90 7.02 7.07
C ALA A 211 15.80 6.32 8.10
N SER A 212 15.65 5.02 8.21
CA SER A 212 16.45 4.18 9.11
C SER A 212 17.84 3.84 8.56
N LYS A 213 18.17 4.32 7.35
CA LYS A 213 19.37 3.98 6.58
C LYS A 213 19.61 2.47 6.52
N THR A 214 18.53 1.70 6.45
CA THR A 214 18.63 0.24 6.35
C THR A 214 19.17 -0.10 4.97
N VAL A 215 20.36 -0.69 4.90
CA VAL A 215 20.96 -1.18 3.64
C VAL A 215 20.73 -2.69 3.47
N ASN A 216 20.51 -3.40 4.58
CA ASN A 216 20.38 -4.85 4.59
C ASN A 216 19.05 -5.28 3.92
N THR A 217 19.15 -5.96 2.78
CA THR A 217 17.98 -6.47 2.03
C THR A 217 17.12 -7.42 2.86
N LYS A 218 17.74 -8.25 3.71
CA LYS A 218 17.03 -9.19 4.57
C LYS A 218 16.13 -8.48 5.60
N THR A 219 16.55 -7.32 6.09
CA THR A 219 15.75 -6.47 6.98
C THR A 219 14.53 -5.91 6.25
N HIS A 220 14.68 -5.45 5.01
CA HIS A 220 13.56 -5.01 4.18
C HIS A 220 12.56 -6.14 3.92
N LEU A 221 13.07 -7.30 3.52
CA LEU A 221 12.25 -8.48 3.24
C LEU A 221 11.50 -8.95 4.50
N LEU A 222 12.15 -8.88 5.67
CA LEU A 222 11.52 -9.21 6.93
C LEU A 222 10.43 -8.20 7.32
N ALA A 223 10.67 -6.90 7.14
CA ALA A 223 9.64 -5.88 7.35
C ALA A 223 8.44 -6.11 6.42
N ASN A 224 8.71 -6.43 5.15
CA ASN A 224 7.66 -6.74 4.17
C ASN A 224 6.85 -7.97 4.57
N TYR A 225 7.52 -9.04 5.01
CA TYR A 225 6.87 -10.23 5.55
C TYR A 225 5.91 -9.91 6.70
N LEU A 226 6.35 -9.06 7.65
CA LEU A 226 5.54 -8.69 8.81
C LEU A 226 4.29 -7.89 8.41
N ILE A 227 4.41 -6.90 7.52
CA ILE A 227 3.26 -6.11 7.08
C ILE A 227 2.30 -6.94 6.20
N ASP A 228 2.80 -7.87 5.39
CA ASP A 228 1.95 -8.79 4.61
C ASP A 228 1.17 -9.75 5.54
N ARG A 229 1.78 -10.20 6.65
CA ARG A 229 1.08 -10.98 7.68
C ARG A 229 -0.05 -10.18 8.31
N CYS A 230 0.14 -8.89 8.56
CA CYS A 230 -0.92 -8.03 9.10
C CYS A 230 -2.14 -7.91 8.18
N LEU A 231 -1.98 -8.00 6.85
CA LEU A 231 -3.12 -7.99 5.92
C LEU A 231 -4.10 -9.15 6.19
N GLN A 232 -3.60 -10.29 6.67
CA GLN A 232 -4.40 -11.49 6.91
C GLN A 232 -5.19 -11.42 8.22
N GLU A 233 -4.68 -10.66 9.21
CA GLU A 233 -5.26 -10.59 10.54
C GLU A 233 -6.22 -9.40 10.68
N TYR A 234 -7.52 -9.69 10.82
CA TYR A 234 -8.54 -8.66 10.95
C TYR A 234 -8.31 -7.72 12.16
N LYS A 235 -7.73 -8.23 13.26
CA LYS A 235 -7.39 -7.43 14.46
C LYS A 235 -6.48 -6.24 14.12
N MET A 236 -5.64 -6.36 13.09
CA MET A 236 -4.67 -5.33 12.71
C MET A 236 -5.32 -4.11 12.04
N LEU A 237 -6.57 -4.20 11.57
CA LEU A 237 -7.29 -3.04 11.00
C LEU A 237 -7.48 -1.88 12.00
N ARG A 238 -7.34 -2.15 13.30
CA ARG A 238 -7.42 -1.10 14.34
C ARG A 238 -6.26 -0.10 14.27
N TYR A 239 -5.19 -0.41 13.56
CA TYR A 239 -4.01 0.42 13.43
C TYR A 239 -3.97 1.07 12.04
N PRO A 240 -3.57 2.34 11.93
CA PRO A 240 -3.37 2.96 10.63
C PRO A 240 -2.19 2.30 9.89
N PRO A 241 -2.18 2.32 8.54
CA PRO A 241 -1.10 1.76 7.74
C PRO A 241 0.30 2.25 8.13
N SER A 242 0.46 3.53 8.50
CA SER A 242 1.72 4.09 8.96
C SER A 242 2.23 3.41 10.25
N MET A 243 1.34 3.12 11.21
CA MET A 243 1.72 2.46 12.45
C MET A 243 2.08 0.98 12.23
N ILE A 244 1.36 0.28 11.35
CA ILE A 244 1.69 -1.10 10.95
C ILE A 244 3.08 -1.14 10.31
N ALA A 245 3.36 -0.22 9.39
CA ALA A 245 4.65 -0.09 8.74
C ALA A 245 5.78 0.19 9.74
N ALA A 246 5.57 1.14 10.65
CA ALA A 246 6.56 1.52 11.65
C ALA A 246 6.87 0.36 12.61
N ALA A 247 5.84 -0.34 13.11
CA ALA A 247 6.02 -1.54 13.93
C ALA A 247 6.73 -2.68 13.19
N GLY A 248 6.42 -2.88 11.90
CA GLY A 248 7.09 -3.87 11.05
C GLY A 248 8.58 -3.57 10.85
N VAL A 249 8.93 -2.31 10.61
CA VAL A 249 10.33 -1.86 10.50
C VAL A 249 11.07 -2.00 11.82
N TYR A 250 10.43 -1.61 12.93
CA TYR A 250 11.00 -1.78 14.27
C TYR A 250 11.35 -3.24 14.55
N HIS A 251 10.39 -4.15 14.36
CA HIS A 251 10.60 -5.58 14.56
C HIS A 251 11.68 -6.16 13.65
N ALA A 252 11.67 -5.80 12.37
CA ALA A 252 12.66 -6.29 11.42
C ALA A 252 14.09 -5.85 11.81
N ARG A 253 14.27 -4.59 12.21
CA ARG A 253 15.56 -4.05 12.66
C ARG A 253 16.02 -4.69 13.96
N MET A 254 15.11 -4.87 14.91
CA MET A 254 15.37 -5.54 16.18
C MET A 254 15.84 -6.98 15.97
N GLN A 255 15.13 -7.73 15.14
CA GLN A 255 15.46 -9.11 14.79
C GLN A 255 16.82 -9.24 14.09
N MET A 256 17.24 -8.19 13.38
CA MET A 256 18.52 -8.12 12.66
C MET A 256 19.62 -7.46 13.51
N HIS A 257 19.36 -7.19 14.78
CA HIS A 257 20.31 -6.56 15.72
C HIS A 257 20.87 -5.22 15.22
N VAL A 258 20.04 -4.44 14.50
CA VAL A 258 20.43 -3.11 14.01
C VAL A 258 20.30 -2.10 15.15
N VAL A 259 21.40 -1.39 15.46
CA VAL A 259 21.45 -0.40 16.54
C VAL A 259 21.76 0.99 15.96
N PRO A 260 21.05 2.05 16.37
CA PRO A 260 19.85 2.02 17.21
C PRO A 260 18.67 1.36 16.48
N THR A 261 17.88 0.55 17.19
CA THR A 261 16.70 -0.13 16.61
C THR A 261 15.70 0.88 16.06
N TRP A 262 15.44 1.94 16.82
CA TRP A 262 14.61 3.08 16.44
C TRP A 262 15.45 4.36 16.60
N SER A 263 15.80 5.00 15.49
CA SER A 263 16.59 6.25 15.53
C SER A 263 15.67 7.47 15.56
N ALA A 264 16.21 8.60 16.02
CA ALA A 264 15.49 9.88 16.00
C ALA A 264 15.00 10.24 14.58
N CYS A 265 15.78 9.94 13.54
CA CYS A 265 15.39 10.15 12.15
C CYS A 265 14.13 9.34 11.76
N VAL A 266 14.05 8.07 12.17
CA VAL A 266 12.86 7.26 11.90
C VAL A 266 11.66 7.75 12.71
N GLU A 267 11.87 8.13 13.97
CA GLU A 267 10.81 8.70 14.82
C GLU A 267 10.26 10.01 14.21
N TYR A 268 11.12 10.88 13.70
CA TYR A 268 10.72 12.11 13.00
C TYR A 268 9.87 11.82 11.76
N HIS A 269 10.32 10.92 10.87
CA HIS A 269 9.59 10.63 9.64
C HIS A 269 8.34 9.77 9.87
N SER A 270 8.33 8.89 10.87
CA SER A 270 7.17 8.06 11.19
C SER A 270 6.14 8.77 12.07
N THR A 271 6.53 9.83 12.77
CA THR A 271 5.76 10.53 13.81
C THR A 271 5.46 9.68 15.06
N TYR A 272 6.12 8.51 15.20
CA TYR A 272 5.87 7.58 16.29
C TYR A 272 7.11 7.27 17.11
N SER A 273 6.98 7.42 18.43
CA SER A 273 7.90 6.82 19.40
C SER A 273 7.59 5.33 19.59
N VAL A 274 8.56 4.57 20.11
CA VAL A 274 8.35 3.14 20.45
C VAL A 274 7.19 2.98 21.44
N ALA A 275 7.05 3.89 22.40
CA ALA A 275 5.96 3.88 23.37
C ALA A 275 4.59 4.06 22.70
N ALA A 276 4.47 4.94 21.70
CA ALA A 276 3.24 5.16 20.95
C ALA A 276 2.84 3.91 20.14
N MET A 277 3.81 3.14 19.65
CA MET A 277 3.57 1.91 18.87
C MET A 277 3.40 0.65 19.71
N ARG A 278 3.59 0.71 21.03
CA ARG A 278 3.68 -0.46 21.93
C ARG A 278 2.57 -1.49 21.72
N LEU A 279 1.32 -1.03 21.58
CA LEU A 279 0.17 -1.93 21.37
C LEU A 279 0.23 -2.63 20.00
N CYS A 280 0.59 -1.90 18.93
CA CYS A 280 0.74 -2.48 17.60
C CYS A 280 1.91 -3.45 17.55
N ILE A 281 3.02 -3.12 18.21
CA ILE A 281 4.19 -4.00 18.36
C ILE A 281 3.77 -5.31 19.02
N LYS A 282 3.07 -5.23 20.16
CA LYS A 282 2.59 -6.40 20.91
C LYS A 282 1.59 -7.25 20.12
N ASP A 283 0.58 -6.63 19.51
CA ASP A 283 -0.41 -7.35 18.71
C ASP A 283 0.24 -8.05 17.49
N MET A 284 1.26 -7.43 16.88
CA MET A 284 2.05 -8.04 15.82
C MET A 284 2.88 -9.23 16.34
N GLN A 285 3.50 -9.12 17.51
CA GLN A 285 4.23 -10.22 18.15
C GLN A 285 3.32 -11.41 18.43
N GLU A 286 2.18 -11.17 19.09
CA GLU A 286 1.18 -12.19 19.42
C GLU A 286 0.72 -12.94 18.16
N MET A 287 0.46 -12.21 17.06
CA MET A 287 0.13 -12.80 15.76
C MET A 287 1.22 -13.76 15.28
N MET A 288 2.48 -13.34 15.36
CA MET A 288 3.62 -14.12 14.86
C MET A 288 3.90 -15.36 15.70
N GLU A 289 3.87 -15.24 17.03
CA GLU A 289 4.06 -16.35 17.97
C GLU A 289 2.94 -17.37 17.86
N SER A 290 1.70 -16.89 17.78
CA SER A 290 0.50 -17.71 17.61
C SER A 290 0.54 -18.56 16.35
N ALA A 291 1.09 -18.01 15.26
CA ALA A 291 1.30 -18.74 14.00
C ALA A 291 2.42 -19.78 14.14
N ALA A 292 3.53 -19.43 14.80
CA ALA A 292 4.67 -20.32 14.99
C ALA A 292 4.37 -21.51 15.91
N ALA A 293 3.59 -21.30 16.98
CA ALA A 293 3.20 -22.35 17.92
C ALA A 293 2.14 -23.32 17.35
N GLY A 294 1.55 -23.00 16.19
CA GLY A 294 0.44 -23.78 15.61
C GLY A 294 -0.87 -23.69 16.41
N VAL A 295 -0.90 -22.89 17.48
CA VAL A 295 -2.00 -22.81 18.46
C VAL A 295 -3.16 -21.96 17.94
N ALA A 296 -2.90 -20.94 17.12
CA ALA A 296 -3.96 -20.09 16.61
C ALA A 296 -4.69 -20.68 15.41
N LYS A 297 -5.95 -20.27 15.24
CA LYS A 297 -6.75 -20.54 14.03
C LYS A 297 -6.09 -19.99 12.75
N SER A 298 -5.17 -19.02 12.86
CA SER A 298 -4.36 -18.50 11.75
C SER A 298 -3.18 -19.38 11.35
N SER A 299 -2.89 -20.48 12.08
CA SER A 299 -1.88 -21.48 11.69
C SER A 299 -2.17 -22.14 10.34
N LYS A 300 -3.41 -22.06 9.86
CA LYS A 300 -3.83 -22.53 8.53
C LYS A 300 -3.57 -21.53 7.41
N LEU A 301 -3.33 -20.25 7.73
CA LEU A 301 -3.04 -19.18 6.76
C LEU A 301 -1.54 -19.19 6.48
N THR A 302 -1.15 -19.84 5.39
CA THR A 302 0.26 -20.19 5.11
C THR A 302 0.83 -19.47 3.90
N ALA A 303 0.02 -18.76 3.12
CA ALA A 303 0.46 -18.20 1.83
C ALA A 303 1.58 -17.17 1.99
N VAL A 304 1.47 -16.24 2.95
CA VAL A 304 2.53 -15.26 3.22
C VAL A 304 3.81 -15.95 3.70
N THR A 305 3.72 -16.86 4.67
CA THR A 305 4.88 -17.63 5.15
C THR A 305 5.54 -18.42 4.02
N ARG A 306 4.74 -19.07 3.17
CA ARG A 306 5.22 -19.82 2.00
C ARG A 306 5.88 -18.88 0.98
N LYS A 307 5.28 -17.73 0.65
CA LYS A 307 5.84 -16.70 -0.23
C LYS A 307 7.24 -16.31 0.26
N PHE A 308 7.36 -15.85 1.50
CA PHE A 308 8.62 -15.36 2.07
C PHE A 308 9.63 -16.46 2.48
N SER A 309 9.26 -17.74 2.35
CA SER A 309 10.18 -18.87 2.60
C SER A 309 11.04 -19.22 1.38
N LYS A 310 10.69 -18.68 0.21
CA LYS A 310 11.35 -18.91 -1.08
C LYS A 310 12.67 -18.14 -1.14
N GLU A 311 13.56 -18.61 -2.01
CA GLU A 311 14.91 -18.06 -2.20
C GLU A 311 14.89 -16.58 -2.62
N LYS A 312 13.93 -16.18 -3.48
CA LYS A 312 13.70 -14.76 -3.88
C LYS A 312 13.56 -13.82 -2.67
N PHE A 313 13.05 -14.33 -1.54
CA PHE A 313 12.86 -13.56 -0.31
C PHE A 313 13.84 -13.98 0.80
N GLN A 314 14.97 -14.61 0.44
CA GLN A 314 16.03 -15.03 1.37
C GLN A 314 15.55 -15.89 2.55
N GLY A 315 14.39 -16.55 2.41
CA GLY A 315 13.80 -17.38 3.46
C GLY A 315 13.52 -16.64 4.76
N VAL A 316 13.22 -15.33 4.74
CA VAL A 316 13.03 -14.54 5.97
C VAL A 316 11.92 -15.06 6.90
N SER A 317 10.91 -15.74 6.34
CA SER A 317 9.85 -16.35 7.17
C SER A 317 10.29 -17.59 7.95
N LYS A 318 11.46 -18.17 7.63
CA LYS A 318 12.07 -19.31 8.34
C LYS A 318 12.92 -18.86 9.53
N LEU A 319 13.14 -17.56 9.71
CA LEU A 319 13.93 -17.06 10.83
C LEU A 319 13.16 -17.25 12.14
N PRO A 320 13.80 -17.75 13.21
CA PRO A 320 13.16 -17.82 14.51
C PRO A 320 12.97 -16.39 15.02
N LEU A 321 11.73 -15.91 15.07
CA LEU A 321 11.41 -14.58 15.58
C LEU A 321 11.71 -14.55 17.09
N ARG A 322 12.57 -13.62 17.49
CA ARG A 322 12.95 -13.38 18.87
C ARG A 322 12.38 -12.03 19.27
N PHE A 323 11.37 -12.07 20.11
CA PHE A 323 10.82 -10.88 20.71
C PHE A 323 11.43 -10.73 22.10
N PRO A 324 11.95 -9.54 22.47
CA PRO A 324 12.38 -9.31 23.84
C PRO A 324 11.18 -9.55 24.76
N VAL A 325 11.39 -10.36 25.78
CA VAL A 325 10.41 -10.51 26.86
C VAL A 325 10.41 -9.18 27.60
N ASP A 326 9.28 -8.50 27.64
CA ASP A 326 9.12 -7.32 28.48
C ASP A 326 9.42 -7.75 29.92
N HIS A 327 10.58 -7.37 30.44
CA HIS A 327 10.80 -7.37 31.88
C HIS A 327 10.07 -6.13 32.40
N GLU A 328 8.91 -6.35 33.01
CA GLU A 328 8.12 -5.32 33.71
C GLU A 328 8.94 -4.53 34.73
#